data_AF-A0A925AYL6-F1
#
_entry.id   AF-A0A925AYL6-F1
#
_cell.length_a   1.000
_cell.length_b   1.000
_cell.length_c   1.000
_cell.angle_alpha   90.00
_cell.angle_beta   90.00
_cell.angle_gamma   90.00
#
_symmetry.space_group_name_H-M   'P 1'
#
loop_
_entity.id
_entity.type
_entity.pdbx_description
1 polymer ?
#
loop_
_entity_poly.entity_id
_entity_poly.type
_entity_poly.pdbx_seq_one_letter_code
_entity_poly.pdbx_strand_id
1 'polypeptide(L)'
;ASKAELAVEAFFTETNLALRFPETGSAREDFTLQVLQLAKLLRGQLGTAFAAMIAGARSDPSLGRAIAERWVAPRKRWGIERLERACSEGHCRAGLNIEAALDVLYGPLYARLLMSLDAPSDAKVRGYLELAMTAIFTT
;
A
#
# COMPACT_ATOMS: atom_id res chain seq x y z
N ALA A 1 -27.32 4.88 7.50
CA ALA A 1 -26.33 3.91 7.03
C ALA A 1 -26.74 2.51 7.48
N SER A 2 -26.63 1.51 6.62
CA SER A 2 -26.83 0.10 6.99
C SER A 2 -25.69 -0.39 7.91
N LYS A 3 -25.88 -1.52 8.60
CA LYS A 3 -24.82 -2.15 9.40
C LYS A 3 -23.57 -2.47 8.57
N ALA A 4 -23.77 -2.86 7.32
CA ALA A 4 -22.69 -3.13 6.37
C ALA A 4 -21.93 -1.85 6.00
N GLU A 5 -22.63 -0.76 5.70
CA GLU A 5 -22.02 0.54 5.39
C GLU A 5 -21.19 1.08 6.56
N LEU A 6 -21.69 0.97 7.79
CA LEU A 6 -20.96 1.38 9.00
C LEU A 6 -19.71 0.53 9.23
N ALA A 7 -19.77 -0.77 8.97
CA ALA A 7 -18.61 -1.65 9.08
C ALA A 7 -17.53 -1.32 8.03
N VAL A 8 -17.93 -1.05 6.79
CA VAL A 8 -17.03 -0.58 5.71
C VAL A 8 -16.42 0.78 6.07
N GLU A 9 -17.20 1.67 6.68
CA GLU A 9 -16.71 2.97 7.11
C GLU A 9 -15.69 2.88 8.24
N ALA A 10 -15.96 2.08 9.27
CA ALA A 10 -15.03 1.81 10.35
C ALA A 10 -13.72 1.20 9.82
N PHE A 11 -13.80 0.26 8.88
CA PHE A 11 -12.64 -0.36 8.23
C PHE A 11 -11.69 0.67 7.61
N PHE A 12 -12.19 1.60 6.80
CA PHE A 12 -11.33 2.59 6.14
C PHE A 12 -10.74 3.60 7.12
N THR A 13 -11.46 3.94 8.19
CA THR A 13 -10.97 4.85 9.22
C THR A 13 -9.82 4.24 10.02
N GLU A 14 -10.00 3.00 10.50
CA GLU A 14 -9.00 2.28 11.30
C GLU A 14 -7.70 2.06 10.52
N THR A 15 -7.83 1.63 9.27
CA THR A 15 -6.68 1.27 8.42
C THR A 15 -5.87 2.48 7.95
N ASN A 16 -6.49 3.66 7.83
CA ASN A 16 -5.78 4.89 7.46
C ASN A 16 -4.87 5.41 8.57
N LEU A 17 -5.21 5.20 9.84
CA LEU A 17 -4.36 5.57 10.96
C LEU A 17 -3.15 4.62 11.08
N ALA A 18 -3.37 3.34 10.78
CA ALA A 18 -2.37 2.29 10.96
C ALA A 18 -1.27 2.24 9.89
N LEU A 19 -1.37 2.97 8.77
CA LEU A 19 -0.49 2.76 7.60
C LEU A 19 0.28 4.00 7.14
N ARG A 20 0.43 5.00 8.01
CA ARG A 20 1.28 6.16 7.74
C ARG A 20 2.75 5.74 7.70
N PHE A 21 3.54 6.46 6.92
CA PHE A 21 4.99 6.28 6.90
C PHE A 21 5.58 6.62 8.27
N PRO A 22 6.52 5.81 8.79
CA PRO A 22 7.39 6.28 9.84
C PRO A 22 8.32 7.38 9.29
N GLU A 23 8.92 8.15 10.18
CA GLU A 23 9.88 9.21 9.84
C GLU A 23 11.25 8.84 10.42
N THR A 24 11.89 7.78 9.90
CA THR A 24 13.20 7.31 10.41
C THR A 24 14.38 8.15 9.92
N GLY A 25 14.15 9.06 8.97
CA GLY A 25 15.19 9.80 8.27
C GLY A 25 15.75 9.07 7.04
N SER A 26 15.28 7.84 6.75
CA SER A 26 15.64 7.09 5.55
C SER A 26 14.40 6.69 4.76
N ALA A 27 14.24 7.21 3.55
CA ALA A 27 13.09 6.89 2.71
C ALA A 27 12.99 5.40 2.41
N ARG A 28 14.14 4.77 2.15
CA ARG A 28 14.23 3.33 1.93
C ARG A 28 13.71 2.55 3.13
N GLU A 29 14.07 2.96 4.34
CA GLU A 29 13.61 2.32 5.57
C GLU A 29 12.12 2.60 5.82
N ASP A 30 11.67 3.84 5.60
CA ASP A 30 10.28 4.23 5.78
C ASP A 30 9.34 3.42 4.90
N PHE A 31 9.66 3.28 3.60
CA PHE A 31 8.93 2.40 2.69
C PHE A 31 9.00 0.93 3.11
N THR A 32 10.15 0.46 3.58
CA THR A 32 10.30 -0.92 4.04
C THR A 32 9.36 -1.23 5.19
N LEU A 33 9.35 -0.37 6.22
CA LEU A 33 8.51 -0.53 7.39
C LEU A 33 7.01 -0.41 7.03
N GLN A 34 6.65 0.58 6.23
CA GLN A 34 5.26 0.82 5.82
C GLN A 34 4.69 -0.34 5.00
N VAL A 35 5.46 -0.87 4.03
CA VAL A 35 5.02 -1.99 3.18
C VAL A 35 4.94 -3.29 3.98
N LEU A 36 5.86 -3.53 4.92
CA LEU A 36 5.77 -4.68 5.84
C LEU A 36 4.54 -4.58 6.76
N GLN A 37 4.24 -3.39 7.26
CA GLN A 37 3.06 -3.15 8.08
C GLN A 37 1.77 -3.37 7.28
N LEU A 38 1.72 -2.90 6.04
CA LEU A 38 0.62 -3.16 5.11
C LEU A 38 0.46 -4.66 4.86
N ALA A 39 1.54 -5.38 4.56
CA ALA A 39 1.49 -6.83 4.35
C ALA A 39 0.98 -7.57 5.59
N LYS A 40 1.42 -7.17 6.79
CA LYS A 40 0.93 -7.72 8.06
C LYS A 40 -0.57 -7.49 8.24
N LEU A 41 -1.06 -6.28 7.95
CA LEU A 41 -2.48 -5.96 8.01
C LEU A 41 -3.29 -6.82 7.02
N LEU A 42 -2.80 -6.96 5.80
CA LEU A 42 -3.44 -7.77 4.75
C LEU A 42 -3.44 -9.28 5.04
N ARG A 43 -2.57 -9.77 5.93
CA ARG A 43 -2.63 -11.16 6.44
C ARG A 43 -3.63 -11.37 7.56
N GLY A 44 -4.10 -10.30 8.21
CA GLY A 44 -5.04 -10.37 9.33
C GLY A 44 -6.50 -10.42 8.89
N GLN A 45 -7.41 -10.41 9.88
CA GLN A 45 -8.87 -10.42 9.64
C GLN A 45 -9.34 -9.23 8.79
N LEU A 46 -8.70 -8.06 8.98
CA LEU A 46 -8.93 -6.87 8.14
C LEU A 46 -8.58 -7.13 6.67
N GLY A 47 -7.47 -7.83 6.40
CA GLY A 47 -7.09 -8.23 5.05
C GLY A 47 -8.11 -9.15 4.37
N THR A 48 -8.64 -10.14 5.11
CA THR A 48 -9.72 -11.00 4.63
C THR A 48 -10.98 -10.19 4.28
N ALA A 49 -11.38 -9.27 5.14
CA ALA A 49 -12.52 -8.38 4.87
C ALA A 49 -12.27 -7.50 3.63
N PHE A 50 -11.05 -6.99 3.47
CA PHE A 50 -10.65 -6.18 2.31
C PHE A 50 -10.70 -6.98 1.00
N ALA A 51 -10.19 -8.21 0.99
CA ALA A 51 -10.27 -9.09 -0.18
C ALA A 51 -11.72 -9.37 -0.58
N ALA A 52 -12.61 -9.59 0.40
CA ALA A 52 -14.05 -9.76 0.14
C ALA A 52 -14.69 -8.49 -0.45
N MET A 53 -14.33 -7.30 0.05
CA MET A 53 -14.79 -6.03 -0.53
C MET A 53 -14.32 -5.85 -1.98
N ILE A 54 -13.07 -6.21 -2.30
CA ILE A 54 -12.57 -6.16 -3.68
C ILE A 54 -13.33 -7.13 -4.59
N ALA A 55 -13.61 -8.36 -4.12
CA ALA A 55 -14.41 -9.32 -4.88
C ALA A 55 -15.82 -8.77 -5.17
N GLY A 56 -16.43 -8.11 -4.18
CA GLY A 56 -17.75 -7.47 -4.31
C GLY A 56 -17.77 -6.23 -5.22
N ALA A 57 -16.63 -5.56 -5.42
CA ALA A 57 -16.56 -4.34 -6.23
C ALA A 57 -16.92 -4.55 -7.71
N ARG A 58 -16.88 -5.79 -8.22
CA ARG A 58 -17.34 -6.10 -9.58
C ARG A 58 -18.86 -6.02 -9.73
N SER A 59 -19.61 -6.41 -8.70
CA SER A 59 -21.08 -6.39 -8.71
C SER A 59 -21.66 -5.13 -8.08
N ASP A 60 -20.88 -4.42 -7.25
CA ASP A 60 -21.26 -3.16 -6.63
C ASP A 60 -20.23 -2.06 -6.94
N PRO A 61 -20.51 -1.18 -7.92
CA PRO A 61 -19.63 -0.07 -8.28
C PRO A 61 -19.38 0.92 -7.13
N SER A 62 -20.26 0.98 -6.12
CA SER A 62 -20.07 1.87 -4.97
C SER A 62 -18.90 1.40 -4.09
N LEU A 63 -18.71 0.08 -3.93
CA LEU A 63 -17.55 -0.49 -3.26
C LEU A 63 -16.26 -0.18 -4.03
N GLY A 64 -16.29 -0.29 -5.37
CA GLY A 64 -15.14 0.08 -6.21
C GLY A 64 -14.70 1.53 -6.01
N ARG A 65 -15.66 2.48 -6.00
CA ARG A 65 -15.37 3.90 -5.70
C ARG A 65 -14.83 4.08 -4.29
N ALA A 66 -15.44 3.44 -3.30
CA ALA A 66 -14.98 3.52 -1.92
C ALA A 66 -13.54 3.00 -1.76
N ILE A 67 -13.18 1.90 -2.41
CA ILE A 67 -11.81 1.38 -2.42
C ILE A 67 -10.87 2.39 -3.10
N ALA A 68 -11.22 2.93 -4.26
CA ALA A 68 -10.37 3.91 -4.94
C ALA A 68 -10.12 5.17 -4.08
N GLU A 69 -11.19 5.77 -3.56
CA GLU A 69 -11.15 7.06 -2.86
C GLU A 69 -10.64 6.96 -1.42
N ARG A 70 -11.03 5.91 -0.70
CA ARG A 70 -10.78 5.79 0.75
C ARG A 70 -9.63 4.85 1.06
N TRP A 71 -9.37 3.90 0.17
CA TRP A 71 -8.20 3.02 0.27
C TRP A 71 -7.04 3.51 -0.59
N VAL A 72 -7.14 3.44 -1.91
CA VAL A 72 -5.97 3.64 -2.80
C VAL A 72 -5.45 5.08 -2.74
N ALA A 73 -6.31 6.09 -2.86
CA ALA A 73 -5.89 7.48 -3.01
C ALA A 73 -5.07 8.03 -1.83
N PRO A 74 -5.43 7.81 -0.54
CA PRO A 74 -4.60 8.25 0.58
C PRO A 74 -3.20 7.65 0.57
N ARG A 75 -3.08 6.34 0.33
CA ARG A 75 -1.79 5.62 0.28
C ARG A 75 -0.93 6.08 -0.90
N LYS A 76 -1.54 6.27 -2.08
CA LYS A 76 -0.85 6.81 -3.25
C LYS A 76 -0.31 8.22 -2.94
N ARG A 77 -1.13 9.09 -2.36
CA ARG A 77 -0.72 10.45 -1.99
C ARG A 77 0.44 10.44 -0.99
N TRP A 78 0.35 9.66 0.09
CA TRP A 78 1.44 9.57 1.08
C TRP A 78 2.73 9.01 0.48
N GLY A 79 2.62 8.01 -0.40
CA GLY A 79 3.75 7.45 -1.12
C GLY A 79 4.41 8.47 -2.05
N ILE A 80 3.62 9.24 -2.79
CA ILE A 80 4.10 10.34 -3.65
C ILE A 80 4.86 11.35 -2.78
N GLU A 81 4.21 11.89 -1.75
CA GLU A 81 4.80 12.90 -0.86
C GLU A 81 6.13 12.42 -0.25
N ARG A 82 6.18 11.15 0.18
CA ARG A 82 7.40 10.57 0.77
C ARG A 82 8.52 10.41 -0.25
N LEU A 83 8.20 9.97 -1.46
CA LEU A 83 9.18 9.72 -2.51
C LEU A 83 9.68 11.04 -3.12
N GLU A 84 8.79 12.00 -3.36
CA GLU A 84 9.15 13.35 -3.81
C GLU A 84 10.17 14.00 -2.88
N ARG A 85 9.92 13.93 -1.57
CA ARG A 85 10.85 14.45 -0.55
C ARG A 85 12.22 13.77 -0.68
N ALA A 86 12.26 12.44 -0.72
CA ALA A 86 13.50 11.69 -0.86
C ALA A 86 14.27 12.03 -2.14
N CYS A 87 13.56 12.22 -3.25
CA CYS A 87 14.16 12.56 -4.52
C CYS A 87 14.71 14.01 -4.51
N SER A 88 14.01 14.94 -3.86
CA SER A 88 14.50 16.31 -3.67
C SER A 88 15.76 16.40 -2.80
N GLU A 89 15.94 15.43 -1.90
CA GLU A 89 17.13 15.26 -1.04
C GLU A 89 18.28 14.53 -1.76
N GLY A 90 18.07 14.10 -3.01
CA GLY A 90 19.08 13.41 -3.82
C GLY A 90 19.20 11.91 -3.55
N HIS A 91 18.26 11.30 -2.83
CA HIS A 91 18.30 9.87 -2.50
C HIS A 91 17.72 8.96 -3.60
N CYS A 92 17.00 9.51 -4.57
CA CYS A 92 16.44 8.76 -5.69
C CYS A 92 17.37 8.76 -6.91
N ARG A 93 17.23 7.74 -7.76
CA ARG A 93 17.87 7.76 -9.08
C ARG A 93 17.35 8.90 -9.95
N ALA A 94 18.24 9.46 -10.76
CA ALA A 94 17.89 10.52 -11.70
C ALA A 94 16.83 10.06 -12.71
N GLY A 95 15.83 10.92 -12.97
CA GLY A 95 14.75 10.63 -13.92
C GLY A 95 13.72 9.60 -13.44
N LEU A 96 13.68 9.28 -12.14
CA LEU A 96 12.70 8.36 -11.57
C LEU A 96 11.26 8.80 -11.87
N ASN A 97 10.48 7.91 -12.48
CA ASN A 97 9.03 8.07 -12.54
C ASN A 97 8.43 7.62 -11.19
N ILE A 98 7.91 8.57 -10.42
CA ILE A 98 7.38 8.35 -9.07
C ILE A 98 6.19 7.41 -9.08
N GLU A 99 5.26 7.55 -10.02
CA GLU A 99 4.07 6.68 -10.07
C GLU A 99 4.46 5.24 -10.35
N ALA A 100 5.36 5.02 -11.32
CA ALA A 100 5.87 3.69 -11.64
C ALA A 100 6.65 3.08 -10.46
N ALA A 101 7.41 3.88 -9.71
CA ALA A 101 8.12 3.43 -8.52
C ALA A 101 7.15 2.93 -7.45
N LEU A 102 6.05 3.66 -7.21
CA LEU A 102 5.02 3.24 -6.26
C LEU A 102 4.29 1.97 -6.73
N ASP A 103 3.99 1.86 -8.03
CA ASP A 103 3.38 0.66 -8.60
C ASP A 103 4.27 -0.57 -8.41
N VAL A 104 5.60 -0.42 -8.51
CA VAL A 104 6.55 -1.52 -8.22
C VAL A 104 6.61 -1.85 -6.74
N LEU A 105 6.55 -0.86 -5.85
CA LEU A 105 6.59 -1.05 -4.40
C LEU A 105 5.35 -1.76 -3.85
N TYR A 106 4.16 -1.41 -4.36
CA TYR A 106 2.88 -1.92 -3.86
C TYR A 106 2.26 -3.02 -4.72
N GLY A 107 2.52 -3.00 -6.02
CA GLY A 107 1.92 -3.90 -7.01
C GLY A 107 2.04 -5.38 -6.64
N PRO A 108 3.22 -5.88 -6.23
CA PRO A 108 3.36 -7.28 -5.83
C PRO A 108 2.48 -7.71 -4.65
N LEU A 109 2.18 -6.78 -3.71
CA LEU A 109 1.26 -7.06 -2.60
C LEU A 109 -0.17 -7.23 -3.11
N TYR A 110 -0.65 -6.25 -3.90
CA TYR A 110 -2.02 -6.28 -4.40
C TYR A 110 -2.25 -7.35 -5.46
N ALA A 111 -1.28 -7.58 -6.35
CA ALA A 111 -1.36 -8.66 -7.33
C ALA A 111 -1.55 -10.01 -6.64
N ARG A 112 -0.78 -10.28 -5.57
CA ARG A 112 -0.94 -11.51 -4.80
C ARG A 112 -2.28 -11.57 -4.08
N LEU A 113 -2.68 -10.48 -3.42
CA LEU A 113 -3.98 -10.41 -2.74
C LEU A 113 -5.14 -10.69 -3.70
N LEU A 114 -5.09 -10.18 -4.93
CA LEU A 114 -6.14 -10.36 -5.93
C LEU A 114 -6.15 -11.76 -6.53
N MET A 115 -4.97 -12.33 -6.81
CA MET A 115 -4.84 -13.60 -7.52
C MET A 115 -4.88 -14.81 -6.60
N SER A 116 -4.42 -14.67 -5.37
CA SER A 116 -4.28 -15.78 -4.41
C SER A 116 -5.14 -15.62 -3.17
N LEU A 117 -5.82 -14.47 -2.99
CA LEU A 117 -6.62 -14.13 -1.81
C LEU A 117 -5.83 -14.26 -0.49
N ASP A 118 -4.50 -14.19 -0.57
CA ASP A 118 -3.57 -14.20 0.55
C ASP A 118 -2.58 -13.04 0.42
N ALA A 119 -1.92 -12.70 1.53
CA ALA A 119 -0.84 -11.72 1.54
C ALA A 119 0.52 -12.41 1.75
N PRO A 120 1.59 -11.92 1.10
CA PRO A 120 2.90 -12.56 1.13
C PRO A 120 3.50 -12.58 2.55
N SER A 121 4.38 -13.55 2.82
CA SER A 121 5.18 -13.58 4.06
C SER A 121 6.18 -12.42 4.12
N ASP A 122 6.65 -12.05 5.31
CA ASP A 122 7.61 -10.95 5.47
C ASP A 122 8.91 -11.18 4.67
N ALA A 123 9.40 -12.42 4.63
CA ALA A 123 10.56 -12.78 3.82
C ALA A 123 10.32 -12.49 2.33
N LYS A 124 9.13 -12.81 1.81
CA LYS A 124 8.77 -12.56 0.41
C LYS A 124 8.61 -11.05 0.15
N VAL A 125 8.00 -10.31 1.07
CA VAL A 125 7.87 -8.85 1.00
C VAL A 125 9.24 -8.17 0.96
N ARG A 126 10.17 -8.59 1.82
CA ARG A 126 11.55 -8.09 1.81
C ARG A 126 12.23 -8.37 0.47
N GLY A 127 12.01 -9.53 -0.13
CA GLY A 127 12.51 -9.82 -1.48
C GLY A 127 11.97 -8.87 -2.55
N TYR A 128 10.68 -8.54 -2.53
CA TYR A 128 10.11 -7.53 -3.44
C TYR A 128 10.71 -6.15 -3.23
N LEU A 129 10.83 -5.75 -1.96
CA LEU A 129 11.42 -4.46 -1.59
C LEU A 129 12.88 -4.38 -2.03
N GLU A 130 13.71 -5.39 -1.80
CA GLU A 130 15.11 -5.35 -2.23
C GLU A 130 15.28 -5.10 -3.74
N LEU A 131 14.43 -5.73 -4.56
CA LEU A 131 14.40 -5.50 -6.01
C LEU A 131 13.97 -4.06 -6.34
N ALA A 132 12.87 -3.59 -5.72
CA ALA A 132 12.33 -2.25 -5.93
C ALA A 132 13.29 -1.16 -5.45
N MET A 133 13.85 -1.30 -4.24
CA MET A 133 14.72 -0.31 -3.61
C MET A 133 16.03 -0.17 -4.37
N THR A 134 16.57 -1.29 -4.87
CA THR A 134 17.70 -1.25 -5.81
C THR A 134 17.34 -0.42 -7.04
N ALA A 135 16.13 -0.55 -7.58
CA ALA A 135 15.71 0.19 -8.76
C ALA A 135 15.46 1.70 -8.52
N ILE A 136 15.04 2.06 -7.30
CA ILE A 136 14.50 3.39 -6.95
C ILE A 136 15.55 4.31 -6.31
N PHE A 137 16.29 3.79 -5.34
CA PHE A 137 17.20 4.59 -4.50
C PHE A 137 18.65 4.48 -5.00
N THR A 138 19.43 5.52 -4.75
CA THR A 138 20.89 5.46 -4.85
C THR A 138 21.46 4.72 -3.63
N THR A 139 22.61 4.06 -3.80
CA THR A 139 23.37 3.46 -2.69
C THR A 139 23.85 4.51 -1.70
#